data_AF-A0A2E0R913-F1
#
_entry.id   AF-A0A2E0R913-F1
#
_cell.length_a   1.000
_cell.length_b   1.000
_cell.length_c   1.000
_cell.angle_alpha   90.00
_cell.angle_beta   90.00
_cell.angle_gamma   90.00
#
_symmetry.space_group_name_H-M   'P 1'
#
loop_
_entity.id
_entity.type
_entity.pdbx_description
1 polymer ?
#
loop_
_entity_poly.entity_id
_entity_poly.type
_entity_poly.pdbx_seq_one_letter_code
_entity_poly.pdbx_strand_id
1 'polypeptide(L)'
;MKKNSQLPLTKVSRISNYKTSLMEMVLKSQLQEEENVSESIRLELTRMETKLDTKMDVIISMLSSMSGVKNTKSAPDLTTSEISYLRGLTTRQHCVAQMLLQGSLNKDIANVMQVSENTAKLHVRAVCMKANVRSRSEASMIYKRIVDNIDPEEYLQLSRGLPIDWFVNLQEPDPYFHLYEPFRKAG
;
A
#
# COMPACT_ATOMS: atom_id res chain seq x y z
N MET A 1 33.52 -74.88 7.33
CA MET A 1 33.54 -73.52 7.92
C MET A 1 33.07 -72.54 6.85
N LYS A 2 31.93 -71.88 7.07
CA LYS A 2 31.20 -71.08 6.05
C LYS A 2 31.88 -69.71 5.88
N LYS A 3 32.23 -69.33 4.65
CA LYS A 3 32.72 -67.99 4.30
C LYS A 3 31.54 -67.02 4.28
N ASN A 4 31.56 -66.02 5.15
CA ASN A 4 30.58 -64.93 5.21
C ASN A 4 31.03 -63.83 4.23
N SER A 5 30.42 -63.78 3.04
CA SER A 5 30.60 -62.71 2.07
C SER A 5 29.63 -61.57 2.38
N GLN A 6 30.08 -60.54 3.09
CA GLN A 6 29.38 -59.26 3.12
C GLN A 6 29.57 -58.57 1.77
N LEU A 7 28.46 -58.32 1.06
CA LEU A 7 28.42 -57.52 -0.16
C LEU A 7 28.68 -56.04 0.16
N PRO A 8 29.37 -55.27 -0.70
CA PRO A 8 29.78 -53.89 -0.40
C PRO A 8 28.62 -52.91 -0.60
N LEU A 9 28.24 -52.22 0.47
CA LEU A 9 27.30 -51.08 0.47
C LEU A 9 27.97 -49.81 -0.10
N THR A 10 28.20 -49.69 -1.41
CA THR A 10 28.91 -48.49 -1.94
C THR A 10 28.39 -47.85 -3.23
N LYS A 11 27.37 -48.38 -3.90
CA LYS A 11 26.74 -47.70 -5.07
C LYS A 11 25.29 -47.27 -4.85
N VAL A 12 24.50 -48.09 -4.17
CA VAL A 12 23.05 -47.84 -3.98
C VAL A 12 22.79 -46.61 -3.09
N SER A 13 23.52 -46.46 -1.98
CA SER A 13 23.38 -45.29 -1.08
C SER A 13 23.80 -43.97 -1.72
N ARG A 14 24.80 -43.98 -2.62
CA ARG A 14 25.20 -42.76 -3.36
C ARG A 14 24.11 -42.33 -4.34
N ILE A 15 23.55 -43.27 -5.11
CA ILE A 15 22.47 -43.00 -6.08
C ILE A 15 21.21 -42.49 -5.35
N SER A 16 20.89 -43.05 -4.18
CA SER A 16 19.79 -42.57 -3.33
C SER A 16 19.98 -41.11 -2.93
N ASN A 17 21.17 -40.73 -2.47
CA ASN A 17 21.46 -39.36 -2.04
C ASN A 17 21.43 -38.35 -3.20
N TYR A 18 21.92 -38.72 -4.38
CA TYR A 18 21.78 -37.88 -5.58
C TYR A 18 20.32 -37.69 -5.97
N LYS A 19 19.51 -38.75 -5.90
CA LYS A 19 18.07 -38.69 -6.21
C LYS A 19 17.32 -37.80 -5.23
N THR A 20 17.63 -37.87 -3.93
CA THR A 20 17.06 -36.98 -2.90
C THR A 20 17.47 -35.53 -3.11
N SER A 21 18.75 -35.26 -3.40
CA SER A 21 19.25 -33.91 -3.65
C SER A 21 18.67 -33.27 -4.92
N LEU A 22 18.50 -34.05 -6.00
CA LEU A 22 17.82 -33.59 -7.21
C LEU A 22 16.34 -33.29 -6.94
N MET A 23 15.66 -34.13 -6.16
CA MET A 23 14.27 -33.90 -5.76
C MET A 23 14.12 -32.61 -4.95
N GLU A 24 14.99 -32.35 -3.98
CA GLU A 24 14.98 -31.10 -3.20
C GLU A 24 15.22 -29.86 -4.08
N MET A 25 16.14 -29.96 -5.03
CA MET A 25 16.47 -28.85 -5.92
C MET A 25 15.31 -28.53 -6.86
N VAL A 26 14.63 -29.57 -7.39
CA VAL A 26 13.40 -29.42 -8.18
C VAL A 26 12.28 -28.83 -7.33
N LEU A 27 12.08 -29.30 -6.09
CA LEU A 27 11.05 -28.77 -5.19
C LEU A 27 11.29 -27.29 -4.87
N LYS A 28 12.53 -26.90 -4.58
CA LYS A 28 12.90 -25.50 -4.34
C LYS A 28 12.65 -24.62 -5.56
N SER A 29 12.99 -25.12 -6.76
CA SER A 29 12.71 -24.40 -8.01
C SER A 29 11.21 -24.21 -8.23
N GLN A 30 10.41 -25.24 -7.97
CA GLN A 30 8.94 -25.16 -8.09
C GLN A 30 8.34 -24.19 -7.07
N LEU A 31 8.76 -24.26 -5.80
CA LEU A 31 8.32 -23.33 -4.76
C LEU A 31 8.67 -21.89 -5.11
N GLN A 32 9.86 -21.66 -5.68
CA GLN A 32 10.29 -20.33 -6.08
C GLN A 32 9.54 -19.82 -7.32
N GLU A 33 9.21 -20.69 -8.27
CA GLU A 33 8.30 -20.34 -9.38
C GLU A 33 6.90 -19.98 -8.89
N GLU A 34 6.33 -20.74 -7.94
CA GLU A 34 5.04 -20.43 -7.32
C GLU A 34 5.06 -19.10 -6.56
N GLU A 35 6.15 -18.83 -5.83
CA GLU A 35 6.35 -17.56 -5.11
C GLU A 35 6.43 -16.37 -6.08
N ASN A 36 7.20 -16.51 -7.16
CA ASN A 36 7.31 -15.48 -8.21
C ASN A 36 5.95 -15.20 -8.88
N VAL A 37 5.15 -16.24 -9.15
CA VAL A 37 3.80 -16.09 -9.71
C VAL A 37 2.88 -15.37 -8.72
N SER A 38 2.93 -15.74 -7.44
CA SER A 38 2.17 -15.07 -6.37
C SER A 38 2.53 -13.59 -6.25
N GLU A 39 3.82 -13.25 -6.34
CA GLU A 39 4.30 -11.87 -6.33
C GLU A 39 3.83 -11.09 -7.57
N SER A 40 3.89 -11.70 -8.76
CA SER A 40 3.37 -11.11 -9.99
C SER A 40 1.88 -10.77 -9.88
N ILE A 41 1.07 -11.68 -9.33
CA ILE A 41 -0.37 -11.46 -9.13
C ILE A 41 -0.60 -10.32 -8.14
N ARG A 42 0.19 -10.24 -7.06
CA ARG A 42 0.11 -9.13 -6.08
C ARG A 42 0.43 -7.78 -6.73
N LEU A 43 1.44 -7.73 -7.60
CA LEU A 43 1.80 -6.53 -8.36
C LEU A 43 0.67 -6.10 -9.31
N GLU A 44 0.08 -7.04 -10.04
CA GLU A 44 -1.06 -6.75 -10.92
C GLU A 44 -2.30 -6.28 -10.16
N LEU A 45 -2.62 -6.89 -9.02
CA LEU A 45 -3.72 -6.45 -8.16
C LEU A 45 -3.51 -5.01 -7.69
N THR A 46 -2.32 -4.69 -7.17
CA THR A 46 -2.01 -3.31 -6.72
C THR A 46 -2.11 -2.32 -7.90
N ARG A 47 -1.68 -2.73 -9.09
CA ARG A 47 -1.82 -1.92 -10.30
C ARG A 47 -3.28 -1.74 -10.72
N MET A 48 -4.13 -2.75 -10.51
CA MET A 48 -5.56 -2.63 -10.76
C MET A 48 -6.25 -1.75 -9.72
N GLU A 49 -5.91 -1.87 -8.44
CA GLU A 49 -6.42 -1.00 -7.37
C GLU A 49 -6.10 0.47 -7.67
N THR A 50 -4.85 0.78 -7.99
CA THR A 50 -4.46 2.15 -8.37
C THR A 50 -5.20 2.65 -9.63
N LYS A 51 -5.44 1.77 -10.62
CA LYS A 51 -6.26 2.13 -11.80
C LYS A 51 -7.73 2.34 -11.45
N LEU A 52 -8.31 1.54 -10.56
CA LEU A 52 -9.69 1.69 -10.11
C LEU A 52 -9.87 2.99 -9.33
N ASP A 53 -8.94 3.29 -8.43
CA ASP A 53 -8.86 4.55 -7.70
C ASP A 53 -8.87 5.75 -8.65
N THR A 54 -8.02 5.74 -9.69
CA THR A 54 -8.00 6.85 -10.67
C THR A 54 -9.33 7.01 -11.42
N LYS A 55 -10.03 5.91 -11.70
CA LYS A 55 -11.34 5.96 -12.38
C LYS A 55 -12.43 6.46 -11.44
N MET A 56 -12.40 6.05 -10.17
CA MET A 56 -13.29 6.56 -9.13
C MET A 56 -13.10 8.07 -8.95
N ASP A 57 -11.85 8.55 -8.93
CA ASP A 57 -11.54 9.99 -8.82
C ASP A 57 -12.16 10.79 -9.98
N VAL A 58 -12.09 10.27 -11.22
CA VAL A 58 -12.74 10.89 -12.40
C VAL A 58 -14.26 10.93 -12.24
N ILE A 59 -14.88 9.85 -11.76
CA ILE A 59 -16.33 9.78 -11.57
C ILE A 59 -16.79 10.77 -10.49
N ILE A 60 -16.09 10.82 -9.36
CA ILE A 60 -16.40 11.77 -8.26
C ILE A 60 -16.25 13.22 -8.74
N SER A 61 -15.21 13.51 -9.53
CA SER A 61 -14.99 14.83 -10.13
C SER A 61 -16.13 15.24 -11.08
N MET A 62 -16.59 14.31 -11.93
CA MET A 62 -17.73 14.54 -12.82
C MET A 62 -19.03 14.78 -12.03
N LEU A 63 -19.31 13.96 -11.02
CA LEU A 63 -20.52 14.09 -10.18
C LEU A 63 -20.53 15.40 -9.37
N SER A 64 -19.37 15.83 -8.88
CA SER A 64 -19.21 17.11 -8.17
C SER A 64 -19.48 18.30 -9.10
N SER A 65 -19.08 18.19 -10.38
CA SER A 65 -19.33 19.20 -11.41
C SER A 65 -20.79 19.25 -11.85
N MET A 66 -21.51 18.11 -11.80
CA MET A 66 -22.93 18.03 -12.14
C MET A 66 -23.87 18.50 -11.01
N SER A 67 -23.45 18.37 -9.75
CA SER A 67 -24.31 18.67 -8.60
C SER A 67 -24.49 20.17 -8.31
N GLY A 68 -23.81 21.06 -9.04
CA GLY A 68 -23.99 22.52 -8.90
C GLY A 68 -23.78 23.04 -7.47
N VAL A 69 -23.07 22.27 -6.62
CA VAL A 69 -22.82 22.64 -5.22
C VAL A 69 -21.91 23.86 -5.25
N LYS A 70 -22.52 25.01 -5.00
CA LYS A 70 -21.83 26.27 -4.85
C LYS A 70 -20.85 26.13 -3.69
N ASN A 71 -19.57 26.29 -4.03
CA ASN A 71 -18.42 26.37 -3.14
C ASN A 71 -18.78 27.14 -1.85
N THR A 72 -19.02 26.43 -0.76
CA THR A 72 -19.23 27.02 0.56
C THR A 72 -17.89 27.49 1.07
N LYS A 73 -17.62 28.79 0.91
CA LYS A 73 -16.58 29.58 1.60
C LYS A 73 -15.27 28.81 1.86
N SER A 74 -14.48 28.56 0.82
CA SER A 74 -13.05 28.31 1.00
C SER A 74 -12.46 29.56 1.67
N ALA A 75 -11.80 29.37 2.81
CA ALA A 75 -10.98 30.41 3.43
C ALA A 75 -9.96 30.96 2.40
N PRO A 76 -9.57 32.25 2.47
CA PRO A 76 -8.87 32.94 1.39
C PRO A 76 -7.45 32.47 1.06
N ASP A 77 -6.90 31.45 1.75
CA ASP A 77 -5.47 31.09 1.66
C ASP A 77 -5.14 29.84 0.83
N LEU A 78 -6.11 28.99 0.49
CA LEU A 78 -5.85 27.78 -0.32
C LEU A 78 -6.04 28.01 -1.82
N THR A 79 -5.07 27.55 -2.61
CA THR A 79 -5.16 27.60 -4.07
C THR A 79 -6.07 26.50 -4.61
N THR A 80 -6.70 26.74 -5.77
CA THR A 80 -7.50 25.72 -6.48
C THR A 80 -6.70 24.43 -6.74
N SER A 81 -5.40 24.54 -7.00
CA SER A 81 -4.51 23.38 -7.19
C SER A 81 -4.33 22.54 -5.92
N GLU A 82 -4.28 23.16 -4.74
CA GLU A 82 -4.14 22.46 -3.46
C GLU A 82 -5.43 21.71 -3.10
N ILE A 83 -6.58 22.33 -3.33
CA ILE A 83 -7.89 21.69 -3.15
C ILE A 83 -8.05 20.53 -4.15
N SER A 84 -7.64 20.73 -5.40
CA SER A 84 -7.66 19.69 -6.43
C SER A 84 -6.73 18.51 -6.07
N TYR A 85 -5.56 18.79 -5.50
CA TYR A 85 -4.65 17.75 -5.00
C TYR A 85 -5.30 16.91 -3.91
N LEU A 86 -5.90 17.52 -2.88
CA LEU A 86 -6.58 16.78 -1.82
C LEU A 86 -7.76 15.97 -2.36
N ARG A 87 -8.60 16.56 -3.20
CA ARG A 87 -9.72 15.86 -3.86
C ARG A 87 -9.22 14.67 -4.69
N GLY A 88 -8.04 14.82 -5.26
CA GLY A 88 -7.39 13.79 -6.05
C GLY A 88 -6.83 12.65 -5.22
N LEU A 89 -6.63 12.76 -3.90
CA LEU A 89 -6.15 11.64 -3.08
C LEU A 89 -7.27 10.64 -2.77
N THR A 90 -6.94 9.35 -2.70
CA THR A 90 -7.86 8.34 -2.14
C THR A 90 -7.76 8.29 -0.62
N THR A 91 -8.75 7.73 0.09
CA THR A 91 -8.73 7.68 1.56
C THR A 91 -7.49 6.98 2.12
N ARG A 92 -7.05 5.88 1.48
CA ARG A 92 -5.76 5.23 1.80
C ARG A 92 -4.57 6.17 1.58
N GLN A 93 -4.58 6.99 0.54
CA GLN A 93 -3.53 7.97 0.27
C GLN A 93 -3.57 9.15 1.26
N HIS A 94 -4.74 9.55 1.75
CA HIS A 94 -4.86 10.50 2.86
C HIS A 94 -4.22 9.94 4.14
N CYS A 95 -4.48 8.67 4.48
CA CYS A 95 -3.84 8.00 5.62
C CYS A 95 -2.30 8.07 5.50
N VAL A 96 -1.78 7.74 4.31
CA VAL A 96 -0.35 7.80 4.01
C VAL A 96 0.18 9.23 4.13
N ALA A 97 -0.52 10.23 3.58
CA ALA A 97 -0.09 11.63 3.65
C ALA A 97 0.01 12.15 5.09
N GLN A 98 -0.95 11.81 5.97
CA GLN A 98 -0.89 12.13 7.40
C GLN A 98 0.28 11.42 8.11
N MET A 99 0.52 10.14 7.80
CA MET A 99 1.65 9.40 8.35
C MET A 99 3.00 9.94 7.87
N LEU A 100 3.09 10.37 6.61
CA LEU A 100 4.28 11.05 6.06
C LEU A 100 4.54 12.37 6.78
N LEU A 101 3.48 13.13 7.09
CA LEU A 101 3.57 14.37 7.87
C LEU A 101 4.16 14.17 9.26
N GLN A 102 3.86 13.03 9.89
CA GLN A 102 4.45 12.64 11.18
C GLN A 102 5.82 11.94 11.05
N GLY A 103 6.38 11.83 9.85
CA GLY A 103 7.70 11.21 9.63
C GLY A 103 7.72 9.68 9.62
N SER A 104 6.56 9.02 9.57
CA SER A 104 6.43 7.55 9.67
C SER A 104 7.20 6.81 8.58
N LEU A 105 7.94 5.76 8.94
CA LEU A 105 8.66 4.94 7.97
C LEU A 105 7.69 4.07 7.16
N ASN A 106 8.14 3.52 6.04
CA ASN A 106 7.30 2.61 5.23
C ASN A 106 6.87 1.37 6.03
N LYS A 107 7.72 0.92 6.97
CA LYS A 107 7.40 -0.15 7.91
C LYS A 107 6.25 0.22 8.83
N ASP A 108 6.23 1.46 9.35
CA ASP A 108 5.19 1.93 10.25
C ASP A 108 3.86 2.08 9.50
N ILE A 109 3.91 2.66 8.31
CA ILE A 109 2.75 2.76 7.40
C ILE A 109 2.18 1.37 7.10
N ALA A 110 3.05 0.40 6.81
CA ALA A 110 2.66 -0.97 6.54
C ALA A 110 1.94 -1.61 7.73
N ASN A 111 2.45 -1.41 8.95
CA ASN A 111 1.84 -1.92 10.16
C ASN A 111 0.45 -1.33 10.40
N VAL A 112 0.32 0.01 10.33
CA VAL A 112 -0.96 0.72 10.57
C VAL A 112 -2.01 0.33 9.53
N MET A 113 -1.61 0.24 8.26
CA MET A 113 -2.52 -0.10 7.17
C MET A 113 -2.70 -1.60 6.96
N GLN A 114 -2.03 -2.46 7.73
CA GLN A 114 -2.03 -3.92 7.59
C GLN A 114 -1.66 -4.42 6.18
N VAL A 115 -0.70 -3.77 5.53
CA VAL A 115 -0.18 -4.13 4.20
C VAL A 115 1.31 -4.52 4.25
N SER A 116 1.86 -5.02 3.16
CA SER A 116 3.31 -5.25 3.08
C SER A 116 4.10 -3.94 3.01
N GLU A 117 5.37 -3.93 3.44
CA GLU A 117 6.24 -2.76 3.28
C GLU A 117 6.42 -2.34 1.82
N ASN A 118 6.39 -3.31 0.89
CA ASN A 118 6.45 -3.03 -0.54
C ASN A 118 5.18 -2.31 -1.02
N THR A 119 4.01 -2.73 -0.54
CA THR A 119 2.74 -2.05 -0.81
C THR A 119 2.73 -0.64 -0.23
N ALA A 120 3.25 -0.45 0.99
CA ALA A 120 3.41 0.88 1.58
C ALA A 120 4.31 1.79 0.71
N LYS A 121 5.42 1.27 0.16
CA LYS A 121 6.27 2.00 -0.80
C LYS A 121 5.50 2.46 -2.04
N LEU A 122 4.62 1.60 -2.57
CA LEU A 122 3.78 1.95 -3.72
C LEU A 122 2.77 3.06 -3.38
N HIS A 123 2.15 3.01 -2.20
CA HIS A 123 1.28 4.09 -1.75
C HIS A 123 2.01 5.42 -1.56
N VAL A 124 3.19 5.42 -0.92
CA VAL A 124 4.02 6.61 -0.77
C VAL A 124 4.39 7.19 -2.15
N ARG A 125 4.77 6.33 -3.10
CA ARG A 125 5.05 6.76 -4.48
C ARG A 125 3.83 7.40 -5.13
N ALA A 126 2.64 6.84 -4.94
CA ALA A 126 1.40 7.40 -5.49
C ALA A 126 1.08 8.79 -4.90
N VAL A 127 1.30 8.99 -3.59
CA VAL A 127 1.15 10.30 -2.94
C VAL A 127 2.12 11.32 -3.52
N CYS A 128 3.41 10.97 -3.66
CA CYS A 128 4.40 11.86 -4.28
C CYS A 128 4.05 12.22 -5.73
N MET A 129 3.59 11.23 -6.51
CA MET A 129 3.17 11.46 -7.89
C MET A 129 1.97 12.41 -7.99
N LYS A 130 0.95 12.25 -7.13
CA LYS A 130 -0.21 13.15 -7.10
C LYS A 130 0.18 14.57 -6.64
N ALA A 131 1.18 14.70 -5.78
CA ALA A 131 1.75 15.98 -5.37
C ALA A 131 2.73 16.59 -6.40
N ASN A 132 3.02 15.89 -7.50
CA ASN A 132 4.00 16.28 -8.52
C ASN A 132 5.42 16.52 -7.96
N VAL A 133 5.85 15.69 -7.01
CA VAL A 133 7.16 15.79 -6.35
C VAL A 133 7.92 14.47 -6.40
N ARG A 134 9.23 14.53 -6.16
CA ARG A 134 10.10 13.34 -6.24
C ARG A 134 10.45 12.77 -4.88
N SER A 135 10.35 13.58 -3.82
CA SER A 135 10.68 13.13 -2.47
C SER A 135 9.45 13.12 -1.56
N ARG A 136 9.44 12.16 -0.64
CA ARG A 136 8.42 12.09 0.42
C ARG A 136 8.45 13.29 1.37
N SER A 137 9.62 13.93 1.52
CA SER A 137 9.79 15.14 2.33
C SER A 137 9.06 16.32 1.69
N GLU A 138 9.25 16.51 0.37
CA GLU A 138 8.50 17.51 -0.40
C GLU A 138 6.99 17.26 -0.33
N ALA A 139 6.55 16.01 -0.49
CA ALA A 139 5.13 15.64 -0.38
C ALA A 139 4.55 16.00 0.99
N SER A 140 5.30 15.70 2.07
CA SER A 140 4.91 16.06 3.44
C SER A 140 4.82 17.58 3.64
N MET A 141 5.76 18.36 3.10
CA MET A 141 5.74 19.83 3.22
C MET A 141 4.55 20.46 2.49
N ILE A 142 4.24 19.99 1.28
CA ILE A 142 3.06 20.43 0.53
C ILE A 142 1.80 20.07 1.33
N TYR A 143 1.68 18.81 1.75
CA TYR A 143 0.52 18.36 2.50
C TYR A 143 0.32 19.16 3.80
N LYS A 144 1.40 19.42 4.55
CA LYS A 144 1.39 20.26 5.76
C LYS A 144 0.75 21.62 5.50
N ARG A 145 1.25 22.33 4.48
CA ARG A 145 0.73 23.65 4.11
C ARG A 145 -0.77 23.60 3.87
N ILE A 146 -1.27 22.55 3.24
CA ILE A 146 -2.70 22.46 2.92
C ILE A 146 -3.52 22.18 4.19
N VAL A 147 -3.09 21.22 5.02
CA VAL A 147 -3.82 20.86 6.24
C VAL A 147 -3.83 21.98 7.27
N ASP A 148 -2.79 22.82 7.31
CA ASP A 148 -2.72 23.99 8.21
C ASP A 148 -3.73 25.09 7.82
N ASN A 149 -4.23 25.10 6.58
CA ASN A 149 -5.08 26.17 6.04
C ASN A 149 -6.47 25.70 5.58
N ILE A 150 -6.77 24.41 5.66
CA ILE A 150 -8.08 23.85 5.29
C ILE A 150 -9.01 23.80 6.49
N ASP A 151 -10.31 24.04 6.25
CA ASP A 151 -11.32 23.82 7.26
C ASP A 151 -11.47 22.30 7.56
N PRO A 152 -11.57 21.87 8.83
CA PRO A 152 -11.69 20.46 9.17
C PRO A 152 -12.89 19.75 8.53
N GLU A 153 -14.04 20.40 8.38
CA GLU A 153 -15.22 19.81 7.73
C GLU A 153 -15.00 19.67 6.22
N GLU A 154 -14.36 20.66 5.59
CA GLU A 154 -13.97 20.56 4.18
C GLU A 154 -12.98 19.41 3.96
N TYR A 155 -11.98 19.26 4.83
CA TYR A 155 -11.05 18.13 4.77
C TYR A 155 -11.77 16.79 4.92
N LEU A 156 -12.70 16.67 5.87
CA LEU A 156 -13.46 15.44 6.12
C LEU A 156 -14.25 14.99 4.88
N GLN A 157 -14.82 15.94 4.14
CA GLN A 157 -15.51 15.66 2.88
C GLN A 157 -14.53 15.18 1.79
N LEU A 158 -13.40 15.85 1.63
CA LEU A 158 -12.39 15.50 0.63
C LEU A 158 -11.74 14.13 0.89
N SER A 159 -11.48 13.82 2.17
CA SER A 159 -10.87 12.56 2.60
C SER A 159 -11.83 11.37 2.61
N ARG A 160 -13.12 11.61 2.31
CA ARG A 160 -14.23 10.64 2.36
C ARG A 160 -14.44 10.08 3.78
N GLY A 161 -14.35 10.95 4.80
CA GLY A 161 -14.69 10.63 6.19
C GLY A 161 -13.51 10.39 7.12
N LEU A 162 -12.26 10.58 6.67
CA LEU A 162 -11.08 10.49 7.53
C LEU A 162 -10.80 11.86 8.19
N PRO A 163 -10.73 11.98 9.53
CA PRO A 163 -10.36 13.22 10.19
C PRO A 163 -8.95 13.68 9.83
N ILE A 164 -8.70 15.00 9.89
CA ILE A 164 -7.41 15.62 9.53
C ILE A 164 -6.26 15.22 10.47
N ASP A 165 -6.61 14.89 11.71
CA ASP A 165 -5.76 14.53 12.83
C ASP A 165 -5.82 13.02 13.16
N TRP A 166 -6.46 12.21 12.29
CA TRP A 166 -6.67 10.78 12.49
C TRP A 166 -5.41 10.06 12.99
N PHE A 167 -4.28 10.25 12.32
CA PHE A 167 -3.06 9.53 12.69
C PHE A 167 -2.45 9.98 14.02
N VAL A 168 -2.55 11.27 14.34
CA VAL A 168 -2.05 11.82 15.62
C VAL A 168 -2.89 11.30 16.79
N ASN A 169 -4.18 11.13 16.55
CA ASN A 169 -5.16 10.66 17.52
C ASN A 169 -5.57 9.20 17.29
N LEU A 170 -4.66 8.39 16.73
CA LEU A 170 -4.95 6.99 16.41
C LEU A 170 -5.30 6.21 17.70
N GLN A 171 -6.44 5.53 17.68
CA GLN A 171 -6.96 4.74 18.82
C GLN A 171 -6.91 3.25 18.51
N GLU A 172 -6.87 2.42 19.56
CA GLU A 172 -7.02 0.97 19.45
C GLU A 172 -8.29 0.52 20.21
N PRO A 173 -9.31 -0.03 19.53
CA PRO A 173 -9.43 -0.23 18.09
C PRO A 173 -9.66 1.09 17.32
N ASP A 174 -9.13 1.20 16.09
CA ASP A 174 -9.32 2.40 15.28
C ASP A 174 -10.75 2.43 14.68
N PRO A 175 -11.60 3.41 15.03
CA PRO A 175 -12.94 3.54 14.47
C PRO A 175 -12.96 3.77 12.95
N TYR A 176 -11.88 4.31 12.37
CA TYR A 176 -11.78 4.62 10.94
C TYR A 176 -11.14 3.51 10.12
N PHE A 177 -10.75 2.38 10.74
CA PHE A 177 -10.05 1.29 10.07
C PHE A 177 -10.80 0.79 8.82
N HIS A 178 -12.13 0.72 8.87
CA HIS A 178 -12.99 0.31 7.76
C HIS A 178 -12.84 1.17 6.49
N LEU A 179 -12.33 2.41 6.60
CA LEU A 179 -12.12 3.30 5.46
C LEU A 179 -10.86 2.97 4.64
N TYR A 180 -9.91 2.27 5.26
CA TYR A 180 -8.62 1.98 4.63
C TYR A 180 -8.20 0.51 4.75
N GLU A 181 -9.01 -0.33 5.40
CA GLU A 181 -8.77 -1.75 5.59
C GLU A 181 -8.34 -2.43 4.28
N PRO A 182 -7.28 -3.25 4.28
CA PRO A 182 -6.88 -4.00 3.09
C PRO A 182 -7.98 -4.95 2.64
N PHE A 183 -8.20 -5.03 1.32
CA PHE A 183 -9.11 -6.03 0.76
C PHE A 183 -8.68 -7.47 1.03
N ARG A 184 -7.38 -7.70 1.29
CA ARG A 184 -6.83 -9.00 1.67
C ARG A 184 -5.88 -8.81 2.85
N LYS A 185 -6.15 -9.51 3.96
CA LYS A 185 -5.29 -9.50 5.14
C LYS A 185 -3.87 -9.90 4.75
N ALA A 186 -2.86 -9.22 5.30
CA ALA A 186 -1.47 -9.65 5.20
C ALA A 186 -1.38 -11.10 5.71
N GLY A 187 -1.14 -12.02 4.78
CA GLY A 187 -0.84 -13.42 5.07
C GLY A 187 0.64 -13.61 5.32
#